data_AF-A0A926ZPW6-F1
#
_entry.id   AF-A0A926ZPW6-F1
#
_cell.length_a   1.000
_cell.length_b   1.000
_cell.length_c   1.000
_cell.angle_alpha   90.00
_cell.angle_beta   90.00
_cell.angle_gamma   90.00
#
_symmetry.space_group_name_H-M   'P 1'
#
loop_
_entity.id
_entity.type
_entity.pdbx_description
1 polymer ?
#
loop_
_entity_poly.entity_id
_entity_poly.type
_entity_poly.pdbx_seq_one_letter_code
_entity_poly.pdbx_strand_id
1 'polypeptide(L)'
;MRGAGNNIPHRLNQGYAWQVLLFKQNYSSPVKDLRLRLVAFPGVVEIAHTQPLLIETVAGKLLNASDAYALTAPVPNVGEYNLTDILPKLPTTDALKLYVPLSSGQQLVLNISNTVVTEWQWLVTEID
;
A
#
# COMPACT_ATOMS: atom_id res chain seq x y z
N MET A 1 7.24 7.68 21.75
CA MET A 1 7.25 8.10 20.34
C MET A 1 8.30 7.29 19.59
N ARG A 2 7.89 6.30 18.78
CA ARG A 2 8.70 5.66 17.72
C ARG A 2 7.72 4.88 16.83
N GLY A 3 7.32 5.46 15.70
CA GLY A 3 6.70 4.72 14.61
C GLY A 3 7.81 4.03 13.85
N ALA A 4 8.02 2.73 14.08
CA ALA A 4 8.95 1.94 13.30
C ALA A 4 8.25 1.53 12.00
N GLY A 5 8.29 2.41 11.00
CA GLY A 5 7.97 2.05 9.62
C GLY A 5 9.20 1.42 9.00
N ASN A 6 9.20 0.09 8.81
CA ASN A 6 10.26 -0.59 8.08
C ASN A 6 10.18 -0.21 6.60
N ASN A 7 11.15 0.58 6.14
CA ASN A 7 11.29 0.97 4.74
C ASN A 7 12.02 -0.15 3.98
N ILE A 8 11.29 -0.99 3.25
CA ILE A 8 11.90 -2.00 2.37
C ILE A 8 11.85 -1.49 0.92
N PRO A 9 12.98 -1.03 0.35
CA PRO A 9 13.03 -0.62 -1.05
C PRO A 9 12.84 -1.84 -1.95
N HIS A 10 11.76 -1.85 -2.72
CA HIS A 10 11.51 -2.89 -3.72
C HIS A 10 12.09 -2.43 -5.07
N ARG A 11 13.10 -3.14 -5.58
CA ARG A 11 13.62 -2.93 -6.93
C ARG A 11 12.84 -3.81 -7.90
N LEU A 12 12.10 -3.21 -8.82
CA LEU A 12 11.49 -3.93 -9.94
C LEU A 12 12.51 -4.06 -11.08
N ASN A 13 12.35 -5.08 -11.93
CA ASN A 13 13.18 -5.37 -13.11
C ASN A 13 13.23 -4.25 -14.19
N GLN A 14 12.61 -3.09 -13.94
CA GLN A 14 12.69 -1.89 -14.78
C GLN A 14 13.53 -0.76 -14.15
N GLY A 15 14.20 -0.99 -13.02
CA GLY A 15 15.21 -0.07 -12.47
C GLY A 15 14.70 1.05 -11.57
N TYR A 16 13.38 1.25 -11.44
CA TYR A 16 12.82 2.25 -10.52
C TYR A 16 12.49 1.63 -9.16
N ALA A 17 13.02 2.22 -8.09
CA ALA A 17 12.76 1.82 -6.72
C ALA A 17 11.38 2.32 -6.28
N TRP A 18 10.58 1.42 -5.73
CA TRP A 18 9.31 1.74 -5.09
C TRP A 18 9.45 1.61 -3.58
N GLN A 19 8.80 2.53 -2.86
CA GLN A 19 8.66 2.41 -1.42
C GLN A 19 7.20 2.10 -1.09
N VAL A 20 7.03 1.03 -0.31
CA VAL A 20 5.73 0.58 0.19
C VAL A 20 5.77 0.67 1.70
N LEU A 21 4.88 1.47 2.29
CA LEU A 21 4.87 1.74 3.72
C LEU A 21 3.48 1.52 4.29
N LEU A 22 3.34 0.56 5.21
CA LEU A 22 2.13 0.39 6.01
C LEU A 22 2.30 1.09 7.36
N PHE A 23 1.34 1.90 7.77
CA PHE A 23 1.38 2.60 9.05
C PHE A 23 -0.01 2.89 9.60
N LYS A 24 -0.08 3.09 10.92
CA LYS A 24 -1.28 3.55 11.62
C LYS A 24 -1.35 5.07 11.54
N GLN A 25 -2.45 5.63 11.04
CA GLN A 25 -2.69 7.06 11.00
C GLN A 25 -3.43 7.48 12.28
N ASN A 26 -2.69 8.09 13.21
CA ASN A 26 -3.25 8.61 14.46
C ASN A 26 -3.36 10.14 14.41
N TYR A 27 -4.47 10.65 13.90
CA TYR A 27 -4.88 12.04 14.16
C TYR A 27 -6.08 12.00 15.08
N SER A 28 -5.85 11.81 16.39
CA SER A 28 -6.87 11.99 17.45
C SER A 28 -8.17 11.16 17.35
N SER A 29 -8.30 10.24 16.39
CA SER A 29 -9.48 9.40 16.19
C SER A 29 -9.41 8.14 17.06
N PRO A 30 -10.53 7.72 17.68
CA PRO A 30 -10.62 6.42 18.35
C PRO A 30 -10.54 5.24 17.38
N VAL A 31 -10.77 5.47 16.07
CA VAL A 31 -10.61 4.45 15.03
C VAL A 31 -9.17 4.48 14.54
N LYS A 32 -8.44 3.38 14.74
CA LYS A 32 -7.08 3.20 14.21
C LYS A 32 -7.18 2.99 12.70
N ASP A 33 -6.95 4.05 11.93
CA ASP A 33 -6.89 3.94 10.47
C ASP A 33 -5.56 3.33 10.04
N LEU A 34 -5.62 2.28 9.22
CA LEU A 34 -4.44 1.67 8.63
C LEU A 34 -4.27 2.20 7.21
N ARG A 35 -3.11 2.81 6.94
CA ARG A 35 -2.78 3.41 5.66
C ARG A 35 -1.61 2.70 5.02
N LEU A 36 -1.73 2.44 3.72
CA LEU A 36 -0.64 1.99 2.87
C LEU A 36 -0.22 3.15 1.97
N ARG A 37 1.01 3.62 2.09
CA ARG A 37 1.60 4.61 1.20
C ARG A 37 2.51 3.95 0.18
N LEU A 38 2.29 4.30 -1.08
CA LEU A 38 3.13 3.95 -2.21
C LEU A 38 3.85 5.21 -2.68
N VAL A 39 5.18 5.16 -2.74
CA VAL A 39 6.00 6.24 -3.29
C VAL A 39 6.71 5.71 -4.53
N ALA A 40 6.33 6.28 -5.67
CA ALA A 40 6.95 6.04 -6.95
C ALA A 40 8.10 7.02 -7.19
N PHE A 41 8.95 6.73 -8.18
CA PHE A 41 10.04 7.64 -8.56
C PHE A 41 9.47 8.95 -9.12
N PRO A 42 9.79 10.12 -8.53
CA PRO A 42 9.26 11.40 -8.96
C PRO A 42 9.57 11.73 -10.42
N GLY A 43 8.60 12.28 -11.16
CA GLY A 43 8.77 12.72 -12.55
C GLY A 43 8.87 11.60 -13.60
N VAL A 44 8.83 10.33 -13.17
CA VAL A 44 8.81 9.16 -14.07
C VAL A 44 7.50 8.41 -13.96
N VAL A 45 6.97 8.27 -12.74
CA VAL A 45 5.71 7.58 -12.50
C VAL A 45 4.75 8.48 -11.72
N GLU A 46 3.54 8.58 -12.25
CA GLU A 46 2.43 9.27 -11.63
C GLU A 46 1.30 8.28 -11.37
N ILE A 47 0.80 8.29 -10.14
CA ILE A 47 -0.30 7.44 -9.67
C ILE A 47 -1.62 8.14 -10.01
N ALA A 48 -2.56 7.39 -10.55
CA ALA A 48 -3.86 7.93 -10.92
C ALA A 48 -4.77 8.07 -9.69
N HIS A 49 -5.05 9.32 -9.33
CA HIS A 49 -6.06 9.67 -8.33
C HIS A 49 -7.40 9.95 -9.01
N THR A 50 -8.56 9.56 -8.46
CA THR A 50 -8.83 8.93 -7.15
C THR A 50 -9.06 7.42 -7.27
N GLN A 51 -8.30 6.73 -8.14
CA GLN A 51 -8.54 5.32 -8.45
C GLN A 51 -8.13 4.40 -7.29
N PRO A 52 -8.87 3.30 -7.03
CA PRO A 52 -8.53 2.38 -5.96
C PRO A 52 -7.28 1.56 -6.29
N LEU A 53 -6.57 1.15 -5.24
CA LEU A 53 -5.53 0.12 -5.34
C LEU A 53 -6.20 -1.26 -5.34
N LEU A 54 -5.92 -2.05 -6.37
CA LEU A 54 -6.38 -3.43 -6.44
C LEU A 54 -5.32 -4.36 -5.83
N ILE A 55 -5.74 -5.24 -4.94
CA ILE A 55 -4.90 -6.21 -4.24
C ILE A 55 -5.38 -7.62 -4.59
N GLU A 56 -4.49 -8.43 -5.14
CA GLU A 56 -4.76 -9.84 -5.47
C GLU A 56 -3.97 -10.77 -4.55
N THR A 57 -4.67 -11.76 -4.00
CA THR A 57 -4.07 -12.85 -3.24
C THR A 57 -3.67 -14.00 -4.16
N VAL A 58 -2.76 -14.88 -3.71
CA VAL A 58 -2.41 -16.12 -4.46
C VAL A 58 -3.64 -16.99 -4.76
N ALA A 59 -4.66 -16.95 -3.91
CA ALA A 59 -5.93 -17.64 -4.11
C ALA A 59 -6.86 -16.98 -5.14
N GLY A 60 -6.42 -15.91 -5.82
CA GLY A 60 -7.19 -15.18 -6.83
C GLY A 60 -8.27 -14.25 -6.26
N LYS A 61 -8.25 -13.98 -4.94
CA LYS A 61 -9.17 -13.04 -4.32
C LYS A 61 -8.73 -11.61 -4.62
N LEU A 62 -9.66 -10.81 -5.14
CA LEU A 62 -9.46 -9.40 -5.44
C LEU A 62 -10.10 -8.51 -4.36
N LEU A 63 -9.33 -7.53 -3.87
CA LEU A 63 -9.74 -6.57 -2.86
C LEU A 63 -9.40 -5.15 -3.34
N ASN A 64 -10.29 -4.21 -3.11
CA ASN A 64 -10.09 -2.80 -3.47
C ASN A 64 -9.82 -1.98 -2.22
N ALA A 65 -8.67 -1.33 -2.15
CA ALA A 65 -8.36 -0.33 -1.15
C ALA A 65 -8.63 1.07 -1.72
N SER A 66 -9.47 1.85 -1.05
CA SER A 66 -9.84 3.20 -1.49
C SER A 66 -8.65 4.15 -1.37
N ASP A 67 -8.53 5.04 -2.35
CA ASP A 67 -7.57 6.14 -2.31
C ASP A 67 -7.94 7.12 -1.18
N ALA A 68 -6.99 7.39 -0.31
CA ALA A 68 -7.12 8.31 0.81
C ALA A 68 -7.09 9.78 0.34
N TYR A 69 -6.50 10.06 -0.81
CA TYR A 69 -6.44 11.39 -1.40
C TYR A 69 -7.68 11.63 -2.28
N ALA A 70 -8.85 11.72 -1.64
CA ALA A 70 -10.15 11.83 -2.30
C ALA A 70 -10.36 13.09 -3.16
N LEU A 71 -9.51 14.12 -3.03
CA LEU A 71 -9.65 15.40 -3.74
C LEU A 71 -8.34 15.84 -4.41
N THR A 72 -7.22 15.80 -3.71
CA THR A 72 -5.89 16.14 -4.25
C THR A 72 -4.80 15.37 -3.49
N ALA A 73 -3.95 14.67 -4.24
CA ALA A 73 -2.73 14.11 -3.68
C ALA A 73 -1.69 15.23 -3.48
N PRO A 74 -0.85 15.17 -2.42
CA PRO A 74 0.19 16.17 -2.19
C PRO A 74 1.19 16.26 -3.35
N VAL A 75 1.50 15.12 -3.96
CA VAL A 75 2.38 14.98 -5.12
C VAL A 75 1.90 13.80 -5.99
N PRO A 76 2.06 13.84 -7.32
CA PRO A 76 1.47 12.86 -8.22
C PRO A 76 2.14 11.48 -8.15
N ASN A 77 3.35 11.38 -7.61
CA ASN A 77 4.08 10.11 -7.47
C ASN A 77 3.78 9.38 -6.14
N VAL A 78 2.84 9.88 -5.33
CA VAL A 78 2.51 9.31 -4.02
C VAL A 78 1.03 8.93 -3.95
N GLY A 79 0.78 7.66 -3.70
CA GLY A 79 -0.53 7.11 -3.40
C GLY A 79 -0.64 6.76 -1.93
N GLU A 80 -1.80 6.98 -1.33
CA GLU A 80 -2.11 6.51 0.02
C GLU A 80 -3.47 5.82 0.01
N TYR A 81 -3.56 4.62 0.55
CA TYR A 81 -4.75 3.77 0.45
C TYR A 81 -5.21 3.31 1.83
N ASN A 82 -6.53 3.22 2.01
CA ASN A 82 -7.11 2.71 3.26
C ASN A 82 -7.12 1.18 3.27
N LEU A 83 -6.43 0.58 4.23
CA LEU A 83 -6.35 -0.86 4.42
C LEU A 83 -7.06 -1.36 5.69
N THR A 84 -7.73 -0.48 6.46
CA THR A 84 -8.37 -0.85 7.74
C THR A 84 -9.28 -2.07 7.60
N ASP A 85 -10.17 -2.06 6.62
CA ASP A 85 -11.13 -3.16 6.38
C ASP A 85 -10.60 -4.22 5.40
N ILE A 86 -9.37 -4.04 4.90
CA ILE A 86 -8.77 -4.89 3.87
C ILE A 86 -7.73 -5.83 4.48
N LEU A 87 -6.86 -5.33 5.36
CA LEU A 87 -5.80 -6.13 5.98
C LEU A 87 -6.32 -7.39 6.70
N PRO A 88 -7.42 -7.34 7.48
CA PRO A 88 -7.97 -8.55 8.12
C PRO A 88 -8.49 -9.61 7.13
N LYS A 89 -8.71 -9.22 5.86
CA LYS A 89 -9.20 -10.09 4.79
C LYS A 89 -8.08 -10.66 3.93
N LEU A 90 -6.84 -10.23 4.16
CA LEU A 90 -5.64 -10.70 3.47
C LEU A 90 -5.09 -11.96 4.15
N PRO A 91 -4.46 -12.86 3.38
CA PRO A 91 -3.71 -13.97 3.95
C PRO A 91 -2.57 -13.44 4.84
N THR A 92 -2.16 -14.23 5.81
CA THR A 92 -1.12 -13.84 6.77
C THR A 92 0.29 -14.18 6.31
N THR A 93 0.43 -15.14 5.39
CA THR A 93 1.73 -15.73 5.01
C THR A 93 1.94 -15.84 3.50
N ASP A 94 1.01 -15.35 2.69
CA ASP A 94 1.10 -15.47 1.23
C ASP A 94 1.56 -14.17 0.60
N ALA A 95 2.25 -14.26 -0.53
CA ALA A 95 2.59 -13.10 -1.34
C ALA A 95 1.32 -12.43 -1.90
N LEU A 96 1.41 -11.14 -2.19
CA LEU A 96 0.33 -10.36 -2.78
C LEU A 96 0.81 -9.67 -4.05
N LYS A 97 -0.13 -9.39 -4.95
CA LYS A 97 0.10 -8.45 -6.04
C LYS A 97 -0.70 -7.18 -5.77
N LEU A 98 -0.03 -6.04 -5.81
CA LEU A 98 -0.67 -4.74 -5.79
C LEU A 98 -0.66 -4.19 -7.21
N TYR A 99 -1.84 -3.86 -7.70
CA TYR A 99 -2.02 -3.29 -9.01
C TYR A 99 -2.27 -1.79 -8.88
N VAL A 100 -1.20 -1.02 -9.05
CA VAL A 100 -1.19 0.44 -8.88
C VAL A 100 -1.69 1.10 -10.16
N PRO A 101 -2.78 1.89 -10.11
CA PRO A 101 -3.26 2.62 -11.27
C PRO A 101 -2.32 3.81 -11.56
N LEU A 102 -1.89 3.97 -12.80
CA LEU A 102 -1.03 5.07 -13.23
C LEU A 102 -1.82 6.10 -14.05
N SER A 103 -1.41 7.36 -13.99
CA SER A 103 -2.05 8.46 -14.75
C SER A 103 -1.95 8.27 -16.26
N SER A 104 -0.99 7.47 -16.73
CA SER A 104 -0.86 7.08 -18.14
C SER A 104 -1.98 6.13 -18.63
N GLY A 105 -2.87 5.67 -17.74
CA GLY A 105 -3.88 4.65 -18.02
C GLY A 105 -3.34 3.22 -17.95
N GLN A 106 -2.04 3.04 -17.69
CA GLN A 106 -1.43 1.74 -17.44
C GLN A 106 -1.60 1.33 -15.97
N GLN A 107 -1.40 0.05 -15.70
CA GLN A 107 -1.40 -0.50 -14.36
C GLN A 107 -0.05 -1.15 -14.08
N LEU A 108 0.58 -0.73 -12.98
CA LEU A 108 1.82 -1.33 -12.53
C LEU A 108 1.54 -2.44 -11.53
N VAL A 109 2.23 -3.57 -11.67
CA VAL A 109 2.13 -4.69 -10.73
C VAL A 109 3.33 -4.68 -9.78
N LEU A 110 3.07 -4.48 -8.50
CA LEU A 110 4.04 -4.65 -7.42
C LEU A 110 3.84 -6.01 -6.77
N ASN A 111 4.87 -6.86 -6.79
CA ASN A 111 4.86 -8.12 -6.07
C ASN A 111 5.34 -7.88 -4.64
N ILE A 112 4.46 -8.13 -3.67
CA ILE A 112 4.76 -8.04 -2.24
C ILE A 112 5.07 -9.44 -1.75
N SER A 113 6.29 -9.62 -1.24
CA SER A 113 6.73 -10.90 -0.71
C SER A 113 5.93 -11.30 0.53
N ASN A 114 5.83 -12.61 0.79
CA ASN A 114 5.18 -13.10 1.99
C ASN A 114 5.79 -12.54 3.29
N THR A 115 7.10 -12.33 3.35
CA THR A 115 7.77 -11.74 4.51
C THR A 115 7.18 -10.38 4.86
N VAL A 116 6.98 -9.51 3.86
CA VAL A 116 6.38 -8.18 4.05
C VAL A 116 4.92 -8.29 4.51
N VAL A 117 4.16 -9.26 3.96
CA VAL A 117 2.77 -9.49 4.37
C VAL A 117 2.70 -9.95 5.83
N THR A 118 3.60 -10.84 6.26
CA THR A 118 3.69 -11.27 7.65
C THR A 118 4.01 -10.10 8.58
N GLU A 119 4.96 -9.22 8.20
CA GLU A 119 5.28 -8.02 8.98
C GLU A 119 4.06 -7.08 9.10
N TRP A 120 3.29 -6.93 8.03
CA TRP A 120 2.07 -6.11 8.05
C TRP A 120 1.02 -6.64 9.03
N GLN A 121 0.88 -7.96 9.12
CA GLN A 121 -0.02 -8.59 10.10
C GLN A 121 0.48 -8.36 11.53
N TRP A 122 1.79 -8.51 11.78
CA TRP A 122 2.38 -8.27 13.09
C TRP A 122 2.21 -6.83 13.59
N LEU A 123 2.33 -5.85 12.69
CA LEU A 123 2.11 -4.44 13.01
C LEU A 123 0.71 -4.17 13.57
N VAL A 124 -0.27 -5.04 13.26
CA VAL A 124 -1.64 -4.93 13.78
C VAL A 124 -1.86 -5.80 15.01
N THR A 125 -1.20 -6.96 15.14
CA THR A 125 -1.35 -7.86 16.29
C THR A 125 -0.56 -7.48 17.54
N GLU A 126 0.50 -6.65 17.47
CA GLU A 126 1.27 -6.21 18.65
C GLU A 126 0.51 -5.27 19.63
N ILE A 127 -0.81 -5.14 19.51
CA ILE A 127 -1.63 -4.31 20.40
C ILE A 127 -2.96 -5.03 20.70
N ASP A 128 -2.88 -6.14 21.42
CA ASP A 128 -3.87 -6.56 22.41
C ASP A 128 -3.18 -6.75 23.77
#